data_AF-A0A0C3KPQ6-F1
#
_entry.id   AF-A0A0C3KPQ6-F1
#
_cell.length_a   1.000
_cell.length_b   1.000
_cell.length_c   1.000
_cell.angle_alpha   90.00
_cell.angle_beta   90.00
_cell.angle_gamma   90.00
#
_symmetry.space_group_name_H-M   'P 1'
#
loop_
_entity.id
_entity.type
_entity.pdbx_description
1 polymer ?
#
loop_
_entity_poly.entity_id
_entity_poly.type
_entity_poly.pdbx_seq_one_letter_code
_entity_poly.pdbx_strand_id
1 'polypeptide(L)'
;MNVPRHSQSAEVARVAALQAEFNEKRWVWVPDEKEGYLAGWVNQEDEVTAQVVMSAGGEIRRVPLYALSKMNPPKFDRVDDIADLTFLNEASVVHNLRLRYGSGAIYTYSGLFLVSINPYQNLPLYTDAIIQQYRNKRRDENPPHIFAVSERAWVNMQNEHENQSILITGESGAGKTESTKKVIQYLSAIATDAHPPGTLHAHSPSIPSSGFPRGTSRRKSVSFAGSGDSLTAKGRLGLLERQIIQANPILEAFGNAQTQRNNNSSRFGKFIRISFAPDGSISGANIDWYLLEKSRVVVRSPAERNFHVFYQLLSGGTPLKDSLLLDGGIEDYEFLNRSKREVDGVNDRDDWDTLIVS
;
A
#
# COMPACT_ATOMS: atom_id res chain seq x y z
N MET A 1 -23.48 -20.88 8.10
CA MET A 1 -23.35 -21.79 6.95
C MET A 1 -21.93 -22.30 6.91
N ASN A 2 -21.73 -23.61 7.05
CA ASN A 2 -20.41 -24.25 7.05
C ASN A 2 -19.86 -24.24 5.61
N VAL A 3 -18.73 -23.57 5.39
CA VAL A 3 -17.99 -23.68 4.12
C VAL A 3 -17.41 -25.10 4.06
N PRO A 4 -17.56 -25.85 2.95
CA PRO A 4 -17.01 -27.21 2.86
C PRO A 4 -15.49 -27.13 2.97
N ARG A 5 -14.89 -27.80 3.97
CA ARG A 5 -13.45 -28.08 3.95
C ARG A 5 -13.19 -29.04 2.78
N HIS A 6 -12.67 -28.52 1.67
CA HIS A 6 -12.05 -29.37 0.66
C HIS A 6 -11.01 -30.26 1.37
N SER A 7 -11.15 -31.59 1.28
CA SER A 7 -10.23 -32.52 1.92
C SER A 7 -8.84 -32.35 1.30
N GLN A 8 -7.79 -32.28 2.12
CA GLN A 8 -6.41 -32.19 1.64
C GLN A 8 -6.07 -33.31 0.62
N SER A 9 -6.72 -34.48 0.72
CA SER A 9 -6.54 -35.56 -0.26
C SER A 9 -7.03 -35.21 -1.67
N ALA A 10 -8.10 -34.43 -1.80
CA ALA A 10 -8.67 -34.05 -3.09
C ALA A 10 -7.74 -33.05 -3.82
N GLU A 11 -7.12 -32.12 -3.09
CA GLU A 11 -6.16 -31.18 -3.67
C GLU A 11 -4.87 -31.88 -4.08
N VAL A 12 -4.36 -32.80 -3.26
CA VAL A 12 -3.18 -33.61 -3.63
C VAL A 12 -3.46 -34.45 -4.88
N ALA A 13 -4.63 -35.08 -4.98
CA ALA A 13 -5.02 -35.84 -6.17
C ALA A 13 -5.15 -34.94 -7.42
N ARG A 14 -5.73 -33.74 -7.28
CA ARG A 14 -5.84 -32.75 -8.36
C ARG A 14 -4.48 -32.32 -8.88
N VAL A 15 -3.55 -31.98 -7.98
CA VAL A 15 -2.17 -31.59 -8.32
C VAL A 15 -1.42 -32.74 -9.01
N ALA A 16 -1.58 -33.97 -8.53
CA ALA A 16 -0.98 -35.15 -9.16
C ALA A 16 -1.50 -35.39 -10.58
N ALA A 17 -2.81 -35.24 -10.81
CA ALA A 17 -3.42 -35.37 -12.14
C ALA A 17 -2.90 -34.30 -13.12
N LEU A 18 -2.83 -33.04 -12.67
CA LEU A 18 -2.28 -31.95 -13.48
C LEU A 18 -0.80 -32.17 -13.81
N GLN A 19 -0.01 -32.68 -12.86
CA GLN A 19 1.39 -32.99 -13.10
C GLN A 19 1.56 -34.15 -14.09
N ALA A 20 0.69 -35.16 -14.06
CA ALA A 20 0.69 -36.25 -15.02
C ALA A 20 0.39 -35.73 -16.44
N GLU A 21 -0.68 -34.95 -16.62
CA GLU A 21 -1.01 -34.34 -17.91
C GLU A 21 0.10 -33.41 -18.41
N PHE A 22 0.75 -32.67 -17.51
CA PHE A 22 1.89 -31.83 -17.87
C PHE A 22 3.05 -32.63 -18.45
N ASN A 23 3.30 -33.83 -17.93
CA ASN A 23 4.41 -34.68 -18.38
C ASN A 23 4.12 -35.38 -19.72
N GLU A 24 2.85 -35.53 -20.10
CA GLU A 24 2.44 -36.19 -21.35
C GLU A 24 2.59 -35.30 -22.58
N LYS A 25 2.56 -33.98 -22.41
CA LYS A 25 2.49 -33.01 -23.51
C LYS A 25 3.60 -31.97 -23.41
N ARG A 26 4.02 -31.41 -24.55
CA ARG A 26 5.00 -30.31 -24.58
C ARG A 26 4.30 -28.96 -24.42
N TRP A 27 4.06 -28.57 -23.17
CA TRP A 27 3.37 -27.33 -22.81
C TRP A 27 4.18 -26.05 -23.06
N VAL A 28 3.51 -25.04 -23.61
CA VAL A 28 4.07 -23.74 -23.97
C VAL A 28 3.07 -22.62 -23.66
N TRP A 29 3.60 -21.43 -23.40
CA TRP A 29 2.84 -20.19 -23.41
C TRP A 29 2.84 -19.59 -24.82
N VAL A 30 1.66 -19.17 -25.26
CA VAL A 30 1.40 -18.54 -26.56
C VAL A 30 0.98 -17.09 -26.33
N PRO A 31 1.58 -16.09 -27.00
CA PRO A 31 1.13 -14.70 -26.91
C PRO A 31 -0.33 -14.53 -27.35
N ASP A 32 -1.07 -13.67 -26.67
CA ASP A 32 -2.46 -13.36 -26.97
C ASP A 32 -2.74 -11.87 -26.73
N GLU A 33 -3.44 -11.21 -27.65
CA GLU A 33 -3.68 -9.76 -27.59
C GLU A 33 -4.53 -9.34 -26.38
N LYS A 34 -5.42 -10.23 -25.92
CA LYS A 34 -6.38 -9.91 -24.86
C LYS A 34 -5.92 -10.41 -23.51
N GLU A 35 -5.49 -11.66 -23.44
CA GLU A 35 -5.11 -12.31 -22.18
C GLU A 35 -3.62 -12.15 -21.86
N GLY A 36 -2.83 -11.60 -22.78
CA GLY A 36 -1.37 -11.49 -22.73
C GLY A 36 -0.71 -12.80 -23.14
N TYR A 37 -1.01 -13.89 -22.41
CA TYR A 37 -0.55 -15.24 -22.73
C TYR A 37 -1.62 -16.28 -22.46
N LEU A 38 -1.67 -17.30 -23.31
CA LEU A 38 -2.53 -18.47 -23.18
C LEU A 38 -1.70 -19.75 -23.13
N ALA A 39 -2.18 -20.74 -22.37
CA ALA A 39 -1.56 -22.06 -22.33
C ALA A 39 -1.96 -22.89 -23.56
N GLY A 40 -1.00 -23.65 -24.08
CA GLY A 40 -1.23 -24.68 -25.09
C GLY A 40 -0.12 -25.73 -25.07
N TRP A 41 -0.24 -26.74 -25.92
CA TRP A 41 0.82 -27.72 -26.12
C TRP A 41 1.12 -27.93 -27.59
N VAL A 42 2.38 -28.19 -27.90
CA VAL A 42 2.80 -28.40 -29.28
C VAL A 42 2.39 -29.79 -29.74
N ASN A 43 1.69 -29.84 -30.88
CA ASN A 43 1.28 -31.09 -31.54
C ASN A 43 2.22 -31.45 -32.70
N GLN A 44 2.62 -30.46 -33.50
CA GLN A 44 3.58 -30.61 -34.60
C GLN A 44 4.48 -29.39 -34.67
N GLU A 45 5.72 -29.56 -35.13
CA GLU A 45 6.65 -28.46 -35.39
C GLU A 45 7.40 -28.67 -36.70
N ASP A 46 7.63 -27.58 -37.42
CA ASP A 46 8.61 -27.48 -38.51
C ASP A 46 9.80 -26.61 -38.03
N GLU A 47 10.76 -26.29 -38.91
CA GLU A 47 11.97 -25.55 -38.52
C GLU A 47 11.71 -24.13 -37.99
N VAL A 48 10.55 -23.53 -38.30
CA VAL A 48 10.26 -22.11 -38.04
C VAL A 48 9.00 -21.90 -37.20
N THR A 49 8.04 -22.81 -37.28
CA THR A 49 6.70 -22.70 -36.70
C THR A 49 6.24 -23.98 -36.01
N ALA A 50 5.33 -23.84 -35.06
CA ALA A 50 4.65 -24.96 -34.40
C ALA A 50 3.14 -24.84 -34.54
N GLN A 51 2.48 -25.99 -34.70
CA GLN A 51 1.05 -26.13 -34.49
C GLN A 51 0.80 -26.40 -33.01
N VAL A 52 0.24 -25.40 -32.32
CA VAL A 52 -0.07 -25.45 -30.90
C VAL A 52 -1.56 -25.66 -30.73
N VAL A 53 -1.93 -26.68 -29.95
CA VAL A 53 -3.31 -26.89 -29.51
C VAL A 53 -3.53 -26.04 -28.27
N MET A 54 -4.43 -25.07 -28.35
CA MET A 54 -4.76 -24.16 -27.27
C MET A 54 -5.54 -24.92 -26.18
N SER A 55 -5.11 -24.77 -24.93
CA SER A 55 -5.78 -25.42 -23.79
C SER A 55 -7.20 -24.90 -23.59
N ALA A 56 -7.41 -23.61 -23.85
CA ALA A 56 -8.74 -23.03 -23.91
C ALA A 56 -9.39 -23.35 -25.28
N GLY A 57 -10.42 -24.19 -25.27
CA GLY A 57 -11.28 -24.43 -26.44
C GLY A 57 -10.73 -25.41 -27.50
N GLY A 58 -9.48 -25.86 -27.40
CA GLY A 58 -8.91 -26.87 -28.30
C GLY A 58 -8.60 -26.36 -29.72
N GLU A 59 -8.68 -25.05 -29.95
CA GLU A 59 -8.30 -24.43 -31.22
C GLU A 59 -6.82 -24.73 -31.54
N ILE A 60 -6.49 -24.97 -32.81
CA ILE A 60 -5.11 -25.16 -33.25
C ILE A 60 -4.60 -23.86 -33.88
N ARG A 61 -3.52 -23.30 -33.34
CA ARG A 61 -2.86 -22.10 -33.87
C ARG A 61 -1.49 -22.45 -34.43
N ARG A 62 -1.15 -21.90 -35.60
CA ARG A 62 0.21 -21.94 -36.14
C ARG A 62 0.97 -20.71 -35.64
N VAL A 63 2.01 -20.93 -34.85
CA VAL A 63 2.75 -19.87 -34.15
C VAL A 63 4.25 -20.01 -34.45
N PRO A 64 5.00 -18.93 -34.70
CA PRO A 64 6.45 -19.01 -34.83
C PRO A 64 7.12 -19.53 -33.56
N LEU A 65 8.12 -20.40 -33.71
CA LEU A 65 8.81 -21.03 -32.56
C LEU A 65 9.43 -19.99 -31.61
N TYR A 66 9.96 -18.89 -32.15
CA TYR A 66 10.57 -17.82 -31.36
C TYR A 66 9.58 -17.05 -30.47
N ALA A 67 8.28 -17.13 -30.77
CA ALA A 67 7.24 -16.46 -30.00
C ALA A 67 6.73 -17.32 -28.83
N LEU A 68 7.07 -18.61 -28.81
CA LEU A 68 6.65 -19.54 -27.76
C LEU A 68 7.57 -19.44 -26.55
N SER A 69 6.97 -19.46 -25.36
CA SER A 69 7.71 -19.53 -24.10
C SER A 69 7.48 -20.88 -23.42
N LYS A 70 8.52 -21.44 -22.79
CA LYS A 70 8.40 -22.70 -22.03
C LYS A 70 7.48 -22.50 -20.82
N MET A 71 6.58 -23.45 -20.59
CA MET A 71 5.67 -23.42 -19.45
C MET A 71 6.29 -24.13 -18.25
N ASN A 72 6.14 -23.56 -17.05
CA ASN A 72 6.55 -24.23 -15.82
C ASN A 72 5.55 -25.33 -15.44
N PRO A 73 5.99 -26.45 -14.84
CA PRO A 73 5.08 -27.46 -14.32
C PRO A 73 4.11 -26.90 -13.26
N PRO A 74 2.90 -27.47 -13.10
CA PRO A 74 1.89 -26.97 -12.15
C PRO A 74 2.33 -26.91 -10.69
N LYS A 75 3.35 -27.69 -10.29
CA LYS A 75 3.95 -27.60 -8.93
C LYS A 75 4.55 -26.23 -8.61
N PHE A 76 4.83 -25.41 -9.63
CA PHE A 76 5.33 -24.05 -9.50
C PHE A 76 4.21 -22.99 -9.56
N ASP A 77 2.94 -23.40 -9.56
CA ASP A 77 1.84 -22.46 -9.45
C ASP A 77 1.86 -21.78 -8.08
N ARG A 78 1.75 -20.45 -8.09
CA ARG A 78 1.68 -19.59 -6.90
C ARG A 78 2.94 -19.63 -6.03
N VAL A 79 4.12 -19.84 -6.61
CA VAL A 79 5.39 -19.71 -5.87
C VAL A 79 5.49 -18.36 -5.18
N ASP A 80 6.00 -18.38 -3.95
CA ASP A 80 6.21 -17.17 -3.15
C ASP A 80 7.37 -16.32 -3.69
N ASP A 81 8.37 -16.95 -4.30
CA ASP A 81 9.47 -16.29 -5.01
C ASP A 81 9.49 -16.70 -6.48
N ILE A 82 9.37 -15.72 -7.37
CA ILE A 82 9.44 -15.93 -8.83
C ILE A 82 10.82 -16.47 -9.24
N ALA A 83 11.87 -16.25 -8.44
CA ALA A 83 13.20 -16.82 -8.68
C ALA A 83 13.23 -18.36 -8.57
N ASP A 84 12.22 -18.99 -7.96
CA ASP A 84 12.13 -20.45 -7.84
C ASP A 84 11.58 -21.13 -9.11
N LEU A 85 11.10 -20.35 -10.09
CA LEU A 85 10.61 -20.88 -11.36
C LEU A 85 11.75 -21.54 -12.15
N THR A 86 11.47 -22.70 -12.76
CA THR A 86 12.45 -23.39 -13.63
C THR A 86 12.68 -22.63 -14.93
N PHE A 87 11.60 -22.14 -15.54
CA PHE A 87 11.65 -21.32 -16.74
C PHE A 87 11.27 -19.88 -16.39
N LEU A 88 12.28 -19.02 -16.33
CA LEU A 88 12.08 -17.60 -16.08
C LEU A 88 11.81 -16.87 -17.40
N ASN A 89 10.53 -16.68 -17.72
CA ASN A 89 10.05 -15.92 -18.87
C ASN A 89 8.85 -15.06 -18.46
N GLU A 90 8.57 -14.01 -19.25
CA GLU A 90 7.50 -13.06 -18.98
C GLU A 90 6.14 -13.73 -18.75
N ALA A 91 5.79 -14.71 -19.59
CA ALA A 91 4.53 -15.43 -19.48
C ALA A 91 4.38 -16.17 -18.14
N SER A 92 5.45 -16.82 -17.66
CA SER A 92 5.44 -17.51 -16.38
C SER A 92 5.36 -16.55 -15.19
N VAL A 93 6.02 -15.39 -15.27
CA VAL A 93 5.91 -14.34 -14.26
C VAL A 93 4.48 -13.81 -14.17
N VAL A 94 3.89 -13.45 -15.32
CA VAL A 94 2.51 -12.96 -15.41
C VAL A 94 1.51 -14.00 -14.91
N HIS A 95 1.68 -15.28 -15.29
CA HIS A 95 0.85 -16.38 -14.81
C HIS A 95 0.91 -16.54 -13.29
N ASN A 96 2.12 -16.57 -12.71
CA ASN A 96 2.28 -16.72 -11.26
C ASN A 96 1.63 -15.55 -10.50
N LEU A 97 1.90 -14.31 -10.93
CA LEU A 97 1.31 -13.11 -10.35
C LEU A 97 -0.22 -13.10 -10.47
N ARG A 98 -0.77 -13.51 -11.62
CA ARG A 98 -2.22 -13.61 -11.86
C ARG A 98 -2.87 -14.64 -10.93
N LEU A 99 -2.29 -15.83 -10.79
CA LEU A 99 -2.81 -16.87 -9.90
C LEU A 99 -2.78 -16.44 -8.43
N ARG A 100 -1.68 -15.81 -7.99
CA ARG A 100 -1.55 -15.31 -6.62
C ARG A 100 -2.55 -14.20 -6.34
N TYR A 101 -2.65 -13.22 -7.24
CA TYR A 101 -3.65 -12.15 -7.15
C TYR A 101 -5.08 -12.70 -7.05
N GLY A 102 -5.43 -13.67 -7.91
CA GLY A 102 -6.74 -14.33 -7.87
C GLY A 102 -7.04 -15.10 -6.57
N SER A 103 -6.01 -15.44 -5.80
CA SER A 103 -6.14 -16.05 -4.46
C SER A 103 -6.09 -15.04 -3.30
N GLY A 104 -5.98 -13.74 -3.59
CA GLY A 104 -5.84 -12.68 -2.58
C GLY A 104 -4.40 -12.46 -2.09
N ALA A 105 -3.42 -13.20 -2.62
CA ALA A 105 -2.01 -13.03 -2.31
C ALA A 105 -1.40 -11.93 -3.20
N ILE A 106 -1.39 -10.69 -2.70
CA ILE A 106 -0.93 -9.52 -3.46
C ILE A 106 0.59 -9.32 -3.49
N TYR A 107 1.29 -9.99 -2.58
CA TYR A 107 2.74 -9.88 -2.42
C TYR A 107 3.42 -11.14 -2.97
N THR A 108 4.46 -10.93 -3.78
CA THR A 108 5.28 -12.00 -4.36
C THR A 108 6.72 -11.53 -4.43
N TYR A 109 7.66 -12.34 -3.98
CA TYR A 109 9.08 -12.01 -4.16
C TYR A 109 9.51 -12.21 -5.61
N SER A 110 10.51 -11.44 -6.01
CA SER A 110 11.25 -11.61 -7.26
C SER A 110 12.73 -11.45 -6.93
N GLY A 111 13.31 -12.54 -6.40
CA GLY A 111 14.66 -12.54 -5.83
C GLY A 111 14.80 -11.51 -4.71
N LEU A 112 15.55 -10.45 -4.96
CA LEU A 112 15.82 -9.39 -3.97
C LEU A 112 14.65 -8.41 -3.80
N PHE A 113 13.72 -8.35 -4.75
CA PHE A 113 12.63 -7.38 -4.76
C PHE A 113 11.32 -8.01 -4.28
N LEU A 114 10.38 -7.15 -3.86
CA LEU A 114 9.01 -7.53 -3.56
C LEU A 114 8.08 -6.87 -4.59
N VAL A 115 7.33 -7.69 -5.31
CA VAL A 115 6.24 -7.24 -6.19
C VAL A 115 4.96 -7.16 -5.36
N SER A 116 4.28 -6.02 -5.45
CA SER A 116 3.01 -5.75 -4.78
C SER A 116 1.97 -5.34 -5.82
N ILE A 117 0.87 -6.08 -5.92
CA ILE A 117 -0.24 -5.77 -6.82
C ILE A 117 -1.36 -5.11 -6.03
N ASN A 118 -1.82 -3.93 -6.45
CA ASN A 118 -2.88 -3.21 -5.75
C ASN A 118 -4.19 -4.03 -5.73
N PRO A 119 -4.72 -4.42 -4.55
CA PRO A 119 -5.95 -5.22 -4.45
C PRO A 119 -7.22 -4.45 -4.78
N TYR A 120 -7.21 -3.11 -4.73
CA TYR A 120 -8.40 -2.26 -4.80
C TYR A 120 -9.52 -2.61 -3.79
N GLN A 121 -9.16 -3.33 -2.74
CA GLN A 121 -10.05 -3.72 -1.65
C GLN A 121 -9.27 -3.85 -0.34
N ASN A 122 -10.00 -3.72 0.78
CA ASN A 122 -9.42 -3.90 2.09
C ASN A 122 -9.17 -5.39 2.35
N LEU A 123 -7.90 -5.75 2.57
CA LEU A 123 -7.50 -7.10 2.98
C LEU A 123 -7.05 -7.09 4.45
N PRO A 124 -7.37 -8.11 5.24
CA PRO A 124 -7.01 -8.21 6.66
C PRO A 124 -5.53 -8.58 6.89
N LEU A 125 -4.62 -7.95 6.14
CA LEU A 125 -3.18 -8.27 6.11
C LEU A 125 -2.31 -7.37 6.99
N TYR A 126 -2.89 -6.33 7.60
CA TYR A 126 -2.12 -5.28 8.29
C TYR A 126 -2.51 -5.13 9.76
N THR A 127 -2.92 -6.23 10.40
CA THR A 127 -3.31 -6.26 11.82
C THR A 127 -2.09 -6.46 12.73
N ASP A 128 -2.25 -6.17 14.02
CA ASP A 128 -1.20 -6.35 15.02
C ASP A 128 -0.73 -7.82 15.13
N ALA A 129 -1.65 -8.77 14.92
CA ALA A 129 -1.31 -10.19 14.87
C ALA A 129 -0.33 -10.49 13.72
N ILE A 130 -0.54 -9.88 12.54
CA ILE A 130 0.38 -10.01 11.41
C ILE A 130 1.71 -9.32 11.73
N ILE A 131 1.73 -8.16 12.37
CA ILE A 131 2.99 -7.53 12.81
C ILE A 131 3.81 -8.49 13.68
N GLN A 132 3.18 -9.12 14.69
CA GLN A 132 3.87 -10.08 15.55
C GLN A 132 4.32 -11.34 14.80
N GLN A 133 3.59 -11.78 13.77
CA GLN A 133 3.99 -12.90 12.93
C GLN A 133 5.31 -12.65 12.20
N TYR A 134 5.58 -11.41 11.76
CA TYR A 134 6.79 -11.07 11.00
C TYR A 134 7.97 -10.64 11.88
N ARG A 135 7.73 -10.25 13.13
CA ARG A 135 8.78 -9.77 14.04
C ARG A 135 9.80 -10.85 14.36
N ASN A 136 11.08 -10.52 14.27
CA ASN A 136 12.22 -11.41 14.50
C ASN A 136 12.20 -12.69 13.65
N LYS A 137 11.57 -12.64 12.47
CA LYS A 137 11.46 -13.78 11.57
C LYS A 137 12.33 -13.61 10.34
N ARG A 138 12.94 -14.70 9.89
CA ARG A 138 13.65 -14.73 8.62
C ARG A 138 12.65 -14.66 7.46
N ARG A 139 13.15 -14.21 6.31
CA ARG A 139 12.38 -14.08 5.06
C ARG A 139 11.68 -15.38 4.64
N ASP A 140 12.32 -16.53 4.86
CA ASP A 140 11.86 -17.86 4.47
C ASP A 140 10.88 -18.50 5.47
N GLU A 141 10.71 -17.92 6.67
CA GLU A 141 9.78 -18.44 7.68
C GLU A 141 8.32 -18.00 7.45
N ASN A 142 8.10 -16.97 6.63
CA ASN A 142 6.79 -16.39 6.38
C ASN A 142 6.55 -16.15 4.88
N PRO A 143 5.28 -16.08 4.46
CA PRO A 143 4.94 -15.69 3.09
C PRO A 143 5.48 -14.29 2.72
N PRO A 144 5.53 -13.95 1.41
CA PRO A 144 5.93 -12.63 0.97
C PRO A 144 5.02 -11.54 1.54
N HIS A 145 5.63 -10.51 2.14
CA HIS A 145 4.90 -9.39 2.72
C HIS A 145 5.78 -8.15 2.88
N ILE A 146 5.18 -6.97 2.86
CA ILE A 146 5.91 -5.70 3.06
C ILE A 146 6.53 -5.60 4.46
N PHE A 147 5.94 -6.26 5.46
CA PHE A 147 6.52 -6.35 6.80
C PHE A 147 7.79 -7.18 6.84
N ALA A 148 7.93 -8.22 6.02
CA ALA A 148 9.18 -8.96 5.91
C ALA A 148 10.33 -8.09 5.34
N VAL A 149 10.02 -7.22 4.37
CA VAL A 149 10.98 -6.24 3.85
C VAL A 149 11.38 -5.23 4.91
N SER A 150 10.39 -4.76 5.69
CA SER A 150 10.61 -3.79 6.77
C SER A 150 11.44 -4.40 7.92
N GLU A 151 11.12 -5.63 8.33
CA GLU A 151 11.87 -6.40 9.33
C GLU A 151 13.32 -6.64 8.88
N ARG A 152 13.53 -7.04 7.64
CA ARG A 152 14.88 -7.25 7.10
C ARG A 152 15.69 -5.96 7.13
N ALA A 153 15.11 -4.83 6.73
CA ALA A 153 15.79 -3.54 6.83
C ALA A 153 16.11 -3.19 8.29
N TRP A 154 15.17 -3.41 9.21
CA TRP A 154 15.39 -3.20 10.65
C TRP A 154 16.56 -4.03 11.20
N VAL A 155 16.54 -5.34 10.96
CA VAL A 155 17.56 -6.28 11.43
C VAL A 155 18.93 -5.96 10.81
N ASN A 156 18.99 -5.66 9.52
CA ASN A 156 20.23 -5.28 8.85
C ASN A 156 20.81 -3.99 9.43
N MET A 157 19.97 -2.97 9.67
CA MET A 157 20.40 -1.72 10.29
C MET A 157 21.06 -1.96 11.66
N GLN A 158 20.49 -2.85 12.48
CA GLN A 158 21.03 -3.16 13.80
C GLN A 158 22.31 -4.00 13.75
N ASN A 159 22.38 -4.98 12.85
CA ASN A 159 23.50 -5.92 12.77
C ASN A 159 24.70 -5.33 12.03
N GLU A 160 24.46 -4.60 10.95
CA GLU A 160 25.51 -4.05 10.08
C GLU A 160 25.92 -2.64 10.51
N HIS A 161 25.13 -1.98 11.37
CA HIS A 161 25.33 -0.58 11.78
C HIS A 161 25.35 0.40 10.60
N GLU A 162 24.62 0.08 9.52
CA GLU A 162 24.50 0.90 8.33
C GLU A 162 23.06 1.38 8.11
N ASN A 163 22.92 2.61 7.60
CA ASN A 163 21.62 3.19 7.27
C ASN A 163 20.94 2.42 6.14
N GLN A 164 19.64 2.19 6.26
CA GLN A 164 18.86 1.43 5.28
C GLN A 164 17.91 2.33 4.49
N SER A 165 17.53 1.88 3.30
CA SER A 165 16.53 2.56 2.47
C SER A 165 15.56 1.56 1.87
N ILE A 166 14.27 1.90 1.87
CA ILE A 166 13.21 1.13 1.22
C ILE A 166 12.66 1.99 0.08
N LEU A 167 12.96 1.59 -1.16
CA LEU A 167 12.51 2.28 -2.35
C LEU A 167 11.22 1.64 -2.88
N ILE A 168 10.15 2.42 -2.97
CA ILE A 168 8.84 1.97 -3.46
C ILE A 168 8.56 2.63 -4.81
N THR A 169 8.54 1.83 -5.88
CA THR A 169 8.35 2.30 -7.26
C THR A 169 7.01 1.82 -7.83
N GLY A 170 6.61 2.40 -8.95
CA GLY A 170 5.38 2.05 -9.66
C GLY A 170 4.65 3.25 -10.23
N GLU A 171 3.72 2.99 -11.14
CA GLU A 171 2.90 4.03 -11.77
C GLU A 171 1.97 4.74 -10.77
N SER A 172 1.33 5.84 -11.21
CA SER A 172 0.27 6.48 -10.42
C SER A 172 -0.87 5.49 -10.19
N GLY A 173 -1.30 5.33 -8.94
CA GLY A 173 -2.34 4.37 -8.54
C GLY A 173 -1.83 2.97 -8.16
N ALA A 174 -0.53 2.67 -8.33
CA ALA A 174 0.04 1.36 -8.01
C ALA A 174 0.06 1.01 -6.50
N GLY A 175 -0.27 1.94 -5.60
CA GLY A 175 -0.28 1.70 -4.14
C GLY A 175 1.00 2.09 -3.41
N LYS A 176 1.83 2.96 -3.98
CA LYS A 176 3.09 3.42 -3.36
C LYS A 176 2.87 4.06 -2.00
N THR A 177 1.97 5.04 -1.92
CA THR A 177 1.67 5.78 -0.68
C THR A 177 1.17 4.86 0.43
N GLU A 178 0.27 3.94 0.11
CA GLU A 178 -0.23 2.95 1.07
C GLU A 178 0.87 2.00 1.54
N SER A 179 1.72 1.53 0.64
CA SER A 179 2.88 0.71 0.98
C SER A 179 3.82 1.44 1.95
N THR A 180 4.10 2.72 1.70
CA THR A 180 4.91 3.56 2.61
C THR A 180 4.26 3.66 3.99
N LYS A 181 2.94 3.88 4.06
CA LYS A 181 2.21 3.92 5.35
C LYS A 181 2.35 2.60 6.11
N LYS A 182 2.32 1.44 5.43
CA LYS A 182 2.50 0.12 6.07
C LYS A 182 3.92 -0.13 6.56
N VAL A 183 4.93 0.33 5.83
CA VAL A 183 6.33 0.28 6.31
C VAL A 183 6.49 1.08 7.59
N ILE A 184 5.98 2.32 7.63
CA ILE A 184 6.04 3.18 8.82
C ILE A 184 5.28 2.53 9.97
N GLN A 185 4.05 2.03 9.73
CA GLN A 185 3.25 1.33 10.72
C GLN A 185 4.03 0.18 11.37
N TYR A 186 4.72 -0.63 10.56
CA TYR A 186 5.49 -1.76 11.05
C TYR A 186 6.68 -1.30 11.90
N LEU A 187 7.52 -0.41 11.36
CA LEU A 187 8.70 0.10 12.07
C LEU A 187 8.32 0.78 13.39
N SER A 188 7.24 1.57 13.39
CA SER A 188 6.71 2.18 14.61
C SER A 188 6.22 1.18 15.65
N ALA A 189 5.70 0.02 15.22
CA ALA A 189 5.17 -0.99 16.14
C ALA A 189 6.26 -1.89 16.75
N ILE A 190 7.40 -2.04 16.07
CA ILE A 190 8.51 -2.89 16.55
C ILE A 190 9.61 -2.11 17.27
N ALA A 191 9.69 -0.79 17.06
CA ALA A 191 10.61 0.08 17.77
C ALA A 191 10.35 0.02 19.28
N THR A 192 11.41 0.16 20.07
CA THR A 192 11.31 0.14 21.53
C THR A 192 10.58 1.40 22.00
N ASP A 193 9.55 1.26 22.85
CA ASP A 193 8.92 2.41 23.49
C ASP A 193 9.96 3.14 24.35
N ALA A 194 10.28 4.39 24.01
CA ALA A 194 11.24 5.19 24.76
C ALA A 194 10.79 5.49 26.21
N HIS A 195 9.53 5.23 26.58
CA HIS A 195 8.98 5.55 27.90
C HIS A 195 7.93 4.52 28.37
N PRO A 196 8.20 3.70 29.41
CA PRO A 196 7.13 3.00 30.10
C PRO A 196 6.19 4.03 30.76
N PRO A 197 4.87 3.80 30.80
CA PRO A 197 3.95 4.71 31.48
C PRO A 197 4.14 4.58 32.99
N GLY A 198 5.02 5.41 33.57
CA GLY A 198 5.30 5.37 35.01
C GLY A 198 6.10 6.56 35.52
N THR A 199 5.48 7.32 36.42
CA THR A 199 6.04 8.32 37.35
C THR A 199 6.60 9.63 36.79
N LEU A 200 5.71 10.55 36.41
CA LEU A 200 6.02 11.99 36.46
C LEU A 200 6.03 12.46 37.92
N HIS A 201 7.21 12.49 38.53
CA HIS A 201 7.44 13.34 39.70
C HIS A 201 7.37 14.80 39.27
N ALA A 202 6.38 15.51 39.82
CA ALA A 202 6.21 16.94 39.63
C ALA A 202 7.38 17.71 40.27
N HIS A 203 8.31 18.19 39.45
CA HIS A 203 9.20 19.29 39.81
C HIS A 203 9.19 20.33 38.70
N SER A 204 8.26 21.28 38.80
CA SER A 204 8.32 22.54 38.06
C SER A 204 9.15 23.54 38.86
N PRO A 205 10.15 24.22 38.27
CA PRO A 205 10.76 25.38 38.91
C PRO A 205 9.81 26.59 38.80
N SER A 206 9.49 27.19 39.94
CA SER A 206 8.61 28.36 40.05
C SER A 206 9.30 29.64 39.58
N ILE A 207 8.68 30.36 38.64
CA ILE A 207 8.95 31.77 38.33
C ILE A 207 7.73 32.58 38.82
N PRO A 208 7.90 33.70 39.56
CA PRO A 208 6.77 34.42 40.14
C PRO A 208 6.10 35.32 39.09
N SER A 209 4.78 35.23 38.94
CA SER A 209 3.99 36.22 38.21
C SER A 209 2.98 36.90 39.14
N SER A 210 3.07 38.21 39.16
CA SER A 210 2.20 39.16 39.86
C SER A 210 0.89 39.38 39.09
N GLY A 211 -0.24 39.26 39.78
CA GLY A 211 -1.37 40.19 39.66
C GLY A 211 -2.47 39.94 38.62
N PHE A 212 -3.68 39.66 39.16
CA PHE A 212 -5.04 40.04 38.69
C PHE A 212 -5.90 39.03 37.86
N PRO A 213 -7.24 39.06 38.03
CA PRO A 213 -7.95 37.90 38.59
C PRO A 213 -8.89 37.10 37.66
N ARG A 214 -9.21 35.91 38.18
CA ARG A 214 -10.18 34.87 37.76
C ARG A 214 -11.53 35.39 37.24
N GLY A 215 -11.90 34.91 36.05
CA GLY A 215 -13.29 34.72 35.60
C GLY A 215 -13.66 33.24 35.62
N THR A 216 -14.72 32.89 36.34
CA THR A 216 -15.25 31.53 36.48
C THR A 216 -16.02 31.10 35.23
N SER A 217 -15.62 30.01 34.58
CA SER A 217 -16.48 29.31 33.63
C SER A 217 -16.40 27.79 33.78
N ARG A 218 -17.57 27.22 34.02
CA ARG A 218 -17.85 25.86 34.48
C ARG A 218 -17.92 24.94 33.26
N ARG A 219 -16.87 24.15 32.97
CA ARG A 219 -16.92 23.11 31.94
C ARG A 219 -17.63 21.85 32.49
N LYS A 220 -18.78 21.52 31.90
CA LYS A 220 -19.46 20.23 32.07
C LYS A 220 -18.62 19.14 31.41
N SER A 221 -18.22 18.13 32.18
CA SER A 221 -17.71 16.85 31.68
C SER A 221 -18.88 16.04 31.13
N VAL A 222 -18.86 15.76 29.82
CA VAL A 222 -19.79 14.82 29.19
C VAL A 222 -19.09 13.47 29.13
N SER A 223 -19.60 12.50 29.90
CA SER A 223 -19.21 11.10 29.84
C SER A 223 -19.92 10.43 28.67
N PHE A 224 -19.17 9.91 27.70
CA PHE A 224 -19.69 8.95 26.73
C PHE A 224 -19.39 7.53 27.23
N ALA A 225 -20.45 6.84 27.63
CA ALA A 225 -20.51 5.39 27.72
C ALA A 225 -21.17 4.88 26.42
N GLY A 226 -20.51 3.96 25.71
CA GLY A 226 -20.98 3.41 24.45
C GLY A 226 -20.06 2.34 23.89
N SER A 227 -20.29 1.10 24.35
CA SER A 227 -20.05 -0.21 23.72
C SER A 227 -19.06 -0.36 22.55
N GLY A 228 -17.99 -1.10 22.82
CA GLY A 228 -17.58 -2.25 22.00
C GLY A 228 -16.87 -1.98 20.68
N ASP A 229 -15.66 -1.41 20.74
CA ASP A 229 -14.67 -1.65 19.68
C ASP A 229 -13.35 -2.10 20.32
N SER A 230 -12.79 -3.16 19.75
CA SER A 230 -11.61 -3.85 20.24
C SER A 230 -10.40 -2.91 20.21
N LEU A 231 -9.61 -2.92 21.28
CA LEU A 231 -8.36 -2.17 21.45
C LEU A 231 -7.44 -2.35 20.23
N THR A 232 -7.47 -1.40 19.29
CA THR A 232 -6.55 -1.32 18.16
C THR A 232 -5.28 -0.55 18.55
N ALA A 233 -4.19 -0.78 17.82
CA ALA A 233 -2.86 -0.14 17.89
C ALA A 233 -2.80 1.38 18.20
N LYS A 234 -3.90 2.13 18.11
CA LYS A 234 -4.00 3.54 18.55
C LYS A 234 -3.52 3.75 19.99
N GLY A 235 -3.65 2.76 20.88
CA GLY A 235 -3.24 2.88 22.28
C GLY A 235 -1.74 2.82 22.56
N ARG A 236 -0.93 2.25 21.65
CA ARG A 236 0.51 1.97 21.89
C ARG A 236 1.49 2.82 21.06
N LEU A 237 1.02 3.52 20.03
CA LEU A 237 1.89 4.41 19.27
C LEU A 237 2.30 5.59 20.16
N GLY A 238 3.60 5.76 20.38
CA GLY A 238 4.16 6.93 21.04
C GLY A 238 3.83 8.23 20.31
N LEU A 239 4.19 9.36 20.94
CA LEU A 239 3.83 10.69 20.45
C LEU A 239 4.42 10.99 19.06
N LEU A 240 5.67 10.59 18.84
CA LEU A 240 6.38 10.85 17.59
C LEU A 240 5.84 10.01 16.44
N GLU A 241 5.50 8.74 16.72
CA GLU A 241 4.88 7.82 15.80
C GLU A 241 3.53 8.36 15.33
N ARG A 242 2.71 8.89 16.26
CA ARG A 242 1.45 9.54 15.93
C ARG A 242 1.66 10.77 15.05
N GLN A 243 2.65 11.62 15.36
CA GLN A 243 2.96 12.81 14.56
C GLN A 243 3.37 12.46 13.12
N ILE A 244 4.20 11.43 12.92
CA ILE A 244 4.59 10.97 11.57
C ILE A 244 3.36 10.53 10.77
N ILE A 245 2.42 9.83 11.41
CA ILE A 245 1.20 9.36 10.77
C ILE A 245 0.24 10.52 10.49
N GLN A 246 0.09 11.46 11.43
CA GLN A 246 -0.76 12.66 11.33
C GLN A 246 -0.26 13.68 10.30
N ALA A 247 1.03 13.68 9.98
CA ALA A 247 1.56 14.52 8.90
C ALA A 247 1.01 14.12 7.50
N ASN A 248 0.52 12.89 7.33
CA ASN A 248 0.05 12.42 6.03
C ASN A 248 -1.23 13.15 5.56
N PRO A 249 -2.33 13.24 6.33
CA PRO A 249 -3.50 14.04 5.96
C PRO A 249 -3.14 15.46 5.47
N ILE A 250 -2.21 16.13 6.15
CA ILE A 250 -1.74 17.47 5.76
C ILE A 250 -1.06 17.44 4.39
N LEU A 251 -0.08 16.54 4.21
CA LEU A 251 0.64 16.42 2.94
C LEU A 251 -0.26 15.97 1.79
N GLU A 252 -1.26 15.13 2.06
CA GLU A 252 -2.24 14.69 1.07
C GLU A 252 -3.20 15.83 0.68
N ALA A 253 -3.69 16.61 1.64
CA ALA A 253 -4.55 17.75 1.36
C ALA A 253 -3.87 18.77 0.42
N PHE A 254 -2.62 19.12 0.71
CA PHE A 254 -1.89 20.15 -0.03
C PHE A 254 -1.11 19.64 -1.26
N GLY A 255 -0.83 18.33 -1.33
CA GLY A 255 0.04 17.75 -2.34
C GLY A 255 -0.58 16.66 -3.21
N ASN A 256 -1.77 16.17 -2.87
CA ASN A 256 -2.50 15.20 -3.69
C ASN A 256 -3.66 15.86 -4.45
N ALA A 257 -4.02 15.24 -5.57
CA ALA A 257 -5.16 15.64 -6.38
C ALA A 257 -5.77 14.41 -7.09
N GLN A 258 -7.04 14.54 -7.48
CA GLN A 258 -7.65 13.56 -8.37
C GLN A 258 -7.10 13.70 -9.80
N THR A 259 -6.73 12.56 -10.36
CA THR A 259 -6.27 12.38 -11.75
C THR A 259 -7.12 11.33 -12.44
N GLN A 260 -6.96 11.16 -13.77
CA GLN A 260 -7.67 10.10 -14.49
C GLN A 260 -7.36 8.67 -14.00
N ARG A 261 -6.16 8.45 -13.44
CA ARG A 261 -5.72 7.11 -12.99
C ARG A 261 -5.91 6.85 -11.50
N ASN A 262 -6.03 7.90 -10.69
CA ASN A 262 -6.10 7.78 -9.22
C ASN A 262 -6.80 9.01 -8.63
N ASN A 263 -7.80 8.77 -7.78
CA ASN A 263 -8.59 9.79 -7.09
C ASN A 263 -7.81 10.56 -6.02
N ASN A 264 -6.74 9.98 -5.46
CA ASN A 264 -5.86 10.60 -4.47
C ASN A 264 -4.39 10.44 -4.92
N SER A 265 -4.04 11.06 -6.06
CA SER A 265 -2.70 10.95 -6.66
C SER A 265 -1.73 11.94 -6.01
N SER A 266 -0.65 11.45 -5.40
CA SER A 266 0.43 12.31 -4.93
C SER A 266 1.15 12.99 -6.10
N ARG A 267 1.17 14.32 -6.08
CA ARG A 267 1.77 15.17 -7.12
C ARG A 267 3.12 15.75 -6.70
N PHE A 268 3.77 15.08 -5.76
CA PHE A 268 5.11 15.35 -5.27
C PHE A 268 5.78 14.03 -4.88
N GLY A 269 7.10 13.96 -4.99
CA GLY A 269 7.91 12.90 -4.41
C GLY A 269 8.12 13.14 -2.92
N LYS A 270 8.18 12.07 -2.13
CA LYS A 270 8.38 12.13 -0.68
C LYS A 270 9.53 11.21 -0.29
N PHE A 271 10.47 11.72 0.50
CA PHE A 271 11.50 10.95 1.16
C PHE A 271 11.35 11.11 2.67
N ILE A 272 11.20 9.99 3.37
CA ILE A 272 10.95 9.97 4.81
C ILE A 272 12.15 9.32 5.45
N ARG A 273 12.82 10.04 6.35
CA ARG A 273 13.92 9.53 7.15
C ARG A 273 13.41 9.32 8.57
N ILE A 274 13.47 8.09 9.05
CA ILE A 274 13.19 7.76 10.47
C ILE A 274 14.54 7.48 11.13
N SER A 275 14.79 8.14 12.25
CA SER A 275 16.01 8.00 13.03
C SER A 275 15.72 7.14 14.26
N PHE A 276 16.63 6.24 14.59
CA PHE A 276 16.53 5.36 15.74
C PHE A 276 17.70 5.60 16.68
N ALA A 277 17.44 5.55 17.98
CA ALA A 277 18.47 5.58 19.01
C ALA A 277 19.14 4.20 19.15
N PRO A 278 20.31 4.11 19.81
CA PRO A 278 21.01 2.84 20.02
C PRO A 278 20.20 1.75 20.75
N ASP A 279 19.19 2.14 21.53
CA ASP A 279 18.27 1.24 22.23
C ASP A 279 17.09 0.74 21.34
N GLY A 280 17.08 1.13 20.07
CA GLY A 280 16.04 0.78 19.10
C GLY A 280 14.76 1.60 19.23
N SER A 281 14.72 2.65 20.04
CA SER A 281 13.60 3.59 20.08
C SER A 281 13.65 4.60 18.92
N ILE A 282 12.51 5.15 18.52
CA ILE A 282 12.47 6.22 17.50
C ILE A 282 12.95 7.52 18.14
N SER A 283 14.02 8.10 17.59
CA SER A 283 14.61 9.35 18.08
C SER A 283 14.20 10.57 17.28
N GLY A 284 13.70 10.40 16.06
CA GLY A 284 13.25 11.50 15.22
C GLY A 284 12.73 11.04 13.85
N ALA A 285 12.06 11.93 13.13
CA ALA A 285 11.73 11.72 11.74
C ALA A 285 11.77 13.04 10.95
N ASN A 286 12.19 12.96 9.69
CA ASN A 286 12.16 14.07 8.74
C ASN A 286 11.45 13.65 7.45
N ILE A 287 10.78 14.60 6.82
CA ILE A 287 10.11 14.42 5.54
C ILE A 287 10.64 15.48 4.57
N ASP A 288 11.40 15.04 3.58
CA ASP A 288 11.78 15.86 2.44
C ASP A 288 10.79 15.61 1.30
N TRP A 289 10.43 16.67 0.57
CA TRP A 289 9.52 16.60 -0.57
C TRP A 289 10.19 17.16 -1.82
N TYR A 290 9.83 16.60 -2.98
CA TYR A 290 10.46 16.93 -4.26
C TYR A 290 9.42 17.10 -5.35
N LEU A 291 9.73 17.96 -6.32
CA LEU A 291 9.02 18.06 -7.60
C LEU A 291 7.50 18.20 -7.45
N LEU A 292 7.03 19.06 -6.54
CA LEU A 292 5.62 19.42 -6.48
C LEU A 292 5.15 19.97 -7.83
N GLU A 293 4.08 19.41 -8.39
CA GLU A 293 3.47 19.83 -9.65
C GLU A 293 2.74 21.17 -9.51
N LYS A 294 3.51 22.25 -9.32
CA LYS A 294 2.97 23.61 -9.11
C LYS A 294 2.08 24.09 -10.27
N SER A 295 2.32 23.61 -11.48
CA SER A 295 1.50 23.94 -12.66
C SER A 295 0.02 23.58 -12.47
N ARG A 296 -0.31 22.54 -11.69
CA ARG A 296 -1.69 22.08 -11.44
C ARG A 296 -2.61 23.16 -10.86
N VAL A 297 -2.04 24.10 -10.11
CA VAL A 297 -2.79 25.21 -9.51
C VAL A 297 -3.48 26.04 -10.59
N VAL A 298 -2.79 26.29 -11.69
CA VAL A 298 -3.24 27.18 -12.78
C VAL A 298 -3.74 26.42 -14.01
N VAL A 299 -3.12 25.28 -14.34
CA VAL A 299 -3.40 24.50 -15.55
C VAL A 299 -3.60 23.04 -15.18
N ARG A 300 -4.71 22.46 -15.63
CA ARG A 300 -5.07 21.05 -15.42
C ARG A 300 -5.97 20.56 -16.56
N SER A 301 -6.05 19.25 -16.73
CA SER A 301 -6.99 18.65 -17.67
C SER A 301 -8.43 18.74 -17.14
N PRO A 302 -9.46 18.88 -18.00
CA PRO A 302 -10.86 19.02 -17.57
C PRO A 302 -11.41 17.85 -16.74
N ALA A 303 -10.84 16.65 -16.91
CA ALA A 303 -11.22 15.44 -16.18
C ALA A 303 -10.51 15.27 -14.81
N GLU A 304 -9.74 16.28 -14.38
CA GLU A 304 -8.94 16.24 -13.16
C GLU A 304 -9.32 17.36 -12.18
N ARG A 305 -8.81 17.25 -10.95
CA ARG A 305 -8.92 18.29 -9.93
C ARG A 305 -7.61 19.04 -9.69
N ASN A 306 -7.76 20.20 -9.09
CA ASN A 306 -6.70 20.87 -8.35
C ASN A 306 -6.41 20.12 -7.03
N PHE A 307 -5.48 20.62 -6.21
CA PHE A 307 -5.17 20.03 -4.91
C PHE A 307 -6.40 19.96 -3.99
N HIS A 308 -6.50 18.90 -3.19
CA HIS A 308 -7.68 18.61 -2.37
C HIS A 308 -8.02 19.75 -1.40
N VAL A 309 -7.00 20.40 -0.83
CA VAL A 309 -7.16 21.46 0.17
C VAL A 309 -8.11 22.58 -0.28
N PHE A 310 -8.12 22.93 -1.58
CA PHE A 310 -9.01 23.98 -2.08
C PHE A 310 -10.49 23.62 -1.91
N TYR A 311 -10.83 22.37 -2.17
CA TYR A 311 -12.21 21.88 -2.11
C TYR A 311 -12.61 21.56 -0.67
N GLN A 312 -11.69 20.99 0.11
CA GLN A 312 -11.86 20.76 1.54
C GLN A 312 -12.14 22.08 2.29
N LEU A 313 -11.33 23.12 2.04
CA LEU A 313 -11.51 24.46 2.61
C LEU A 313 -12.86 25.07 2.21
N LEU A 314 -13.25 24.99 0.94
CA LEU A 314 -14.52 25.53 0.47
C LEU A 314 -15.75 24.79 1.03
N SER A 315 -15.59 23.50 1.35
CA SER A 315 -16.65 22.61 1.87
C SER A 315 -16.83 22.69 3.39
N GLY A 316 -15.74 22.66 4.17
CA GLY A 316 -15.78 22.57 5.64
C GLY A 316 -15.21 23.78 6.39
N GLY A 317 -14.59 24.73 5.71
CA GLY A 317 -13.74 25.77 6.31
C GLY A 317 -14.42 26.95 6.99
N THR A 318 -15.72 26.95 7.32
CA THR A 318 -16.36 28.08 8.03
C THR A 318 -16.02 27.98 9.53
N PRO A 319 -15.21 28.88 10.14
CA PRO A 319 -15.16 30.33 9.92
C PRO A 319 -13.93 30.87 9.17
N LEU A 320 -12.96 30.03 8.81
CA LEU A 320 -11.76 30.42 8.08
C LEU A 320 -12.08 31.05 6.71
N LYS A 321 -13.10 30.54 6.01
CA LYS A 321 -13.57 31.11 4.72
C LYS A 321 -13.88 32.61 4.81
N ASP A 322 -14.58 33.04 5.86
CA ASP A 322 -14.97 34.43 6.04
C ASP A 322 -13.75 35.33 6.23
N SER A 323 -12.77 34.88 7.02
CA SER A 323 -11.51 35.61 7.23
C SER A 323 -10.63 35.70 5.98
N LEU A 324 -10.77 34.73 5.07
CA LEU A 324 -10.05 34.66 3.80
C LEU A 324 -10.83 35.29 2.64
N LEU A 325 -12.00 35.89 2.90
CA LEU A 325 -12.88 36.50 1.90
C LEU A 325 -13.32 35.49 0.81
N LEU A 326 -13.65 34.26 1.24
CA LEU A 326 -14.13 33.19 0.36
C LEU A 326 -15.66 33.03 0.48
N ASP A 327 -16.39 33.87 -0.25
CA ASP A 327 -17.86 33.95 -0.26
C ASP A 327 -18.53 33.13 -1.39
N GLY A 328 -17.77 32.72 -2.40
CA GLY A 328 -18.25 31.95 -3.56
C GLY A 328 -18.18 30.42 -3.43
N GLY A 329 -18.77 29.77 -4.43
CA GLY A 329 -18.65 28.33 -4.71
C GLY A 329 -17.42 28.00 -5.57
N ILE A 330 -17.21 26.72 -5.83
CA ILE A 330 -16.06 26.21 -6.61
C ILE A 330 -16.03 26.83 -8.03
N GLU A 331 -17.21 27.05 -8.61
CA GLU A 331 -17.44 27.64 -9.94
C GLU A 331 -17.05 29.12 -10.05
N ASP A 332 -17.01 29.84 -8.93
CA ASP A 332 -16.71 31.28 -8.92
C ASP A 332 -15.21 31.55 -9.01
N TYR A 333 -14.38 30.54 -8.71
CA TYR A 333 -12.93 30.66 -8.72
C TYR A 333 -12.34 30.10 -10.03
N GLU A 334 -11.68 30.95 -10.82
CA GLU A 334 -11.06 30.57 -12.11
C GLU A 334 -10.09 29.37 -11.97
N PHE A 335 -9.37 29.30 -10.86
CA PHE A 335 -8.45 28.21 -10.57
C PHE A 335 -9.12 26.92 -10.06
N LEU A 336 -10.45 26.85 -10.05
CA LEU A 336 -11.20 25.66 -9.67
C LEU A 336 -12.34 25.34 -10.65
N ASN A 337 -12.93 26.32 -11.32
CA ASN A 337 -14.16 26.18 -12.11
C ASN A 337 -14.07 25.28 -13.36
N ARG A 338 -12.85 24.95 -13.81
CA ARG A 338 -12.58 23.98 -14.89
C ARG A 338 -12.27 22.56 -14.41
N SER A 339 -12.47 22.29 -13.12
CA SER A 339 -12.15 21.01 -12.51
C SER A 339 -13.37 20.12 -12.37
N LYS A 340 -13.15 18.81 -12.25
CA LYS A 340 -14.19 17.93 -11.72
C LYS A 340 -14.57 18.38 -10.31
N ARG A 341 -15.86 18.43 -9.99
CA ARG A 341 -16.34 18.91 -8.68
C ARG A 341 -16.28 17.79 -7.64
N GLU A 342 -16.97 16.70 -7.95
CA GLU A 342 -17.09 15.54 -7.09
C GLU A 342 -16.15 14.42 -7.53
N VAL A 343 -15.62 13.69 -6.56
CA VAL A 343 -14.75 12.53 -6.77
C VAL A 343 -15.41 11.35 -6.09
N ASP A 344 -15.51 10.24 -6.82
CA ASP A 344 -16.11 9.03 -6.29
C ASP A 344 -15.33 8.50 -5.08
N GLY A 345 -16.06 8.22 -4.01
CA GLY A 345 -15.50 7.78 -2.72
C GLY A 345 -14.80 8.85 -1.89
N VAL A 346 -14.90 10.15 -2.23
CA VAL A 346 -14.28 11.25 -1.48
C VAL A 346 -15.35 12.18 -0.92
N ASN A 347 -15.25 12.51 0.37
CA ASN A 347 -16.06 13.54 1.01
C ASN A 347 -15.15 14.67 1.52
N ASP A 348 -15.08 15.76 0.75
CA ASP A 348 -14.22 16.91 1.04
C ASP A 348 -14.51 17.56 2.42
N ARG A 349 -15.74 17.42 2.95
CA ARG A 349 -16.08 17.95 4.29
C ARG A 349 -15.49 17.10 5.41
N ASP A 350 -15.66 15.79 5.32
CA ASP A 350 -15.12 14.85 6.33
C ASP A 350 -13.58 14.87 6.31
N ASP A 351 -13.01 15.02 5.12
CA ASP A 351 -11.56 15.17 4.94
C ASP A 351 -11.05 16.49 5.56
N TRP A 352 -11.81 17.59 5.44
CA TRP A 352 -11.48 18.85 6.12
C TRP A 352 -11.51 18.70 7.64
N ASP A 353 -12.55 18.06 8.18
CA ASP A 353 -12.67 17.81 9.62
C ASP A 353 -11.51 16.95 10.15
N THR A 354 -11.04 16.00 9.33
CA THR A 354 -9.83 15.21 9.64
C THR A 354 -8.57 16.06 9.61
N LEU A 355 -8.45 16.95 8.61
CA LEU A 355 -7.30 17.83 8.42
C LEU A 355 -7.10 18.80 9.59
N ILE A 356 -8.18 19.42 10.10
CA ILE A 356 -8.08 20.42 11.19
C ILE A 356 -7.79 19.80 12.57
N VAL A 357 -7.99 18.49 12.72
CA VAL A 357 -7.69 17.73 13.94
C VAL A 357 -6.29 17.10 13.90
N SER A 358 -5.70 16.99 12.70
CA SER A 358 -4.34 16.47 12.48
C SER A 358 -3.28 17.48 12.88
#